data_AF-A0A1M5E733-F1
#
_entry.id   AF-A0A1M5E733-F1
#
_cell.length_a   1.000
_cell.length_b   1.000
_cell.length_c   1.000
_cell.angle_alpha   90.00
_cell.angle_beta   90.00
_cell.angle_gamma   90.00
#
_symmetry.space_group_name_H-M   'P 1'
#
loop_
_entity.id
_entity.type
_entity.pdbx_description
1 polymer ?
#
loop_
_entity_poly.entity_id
_entity_poly.type
_entity_poly.pdbx_seq_one_letter_code
_entity_poly.pdbx_strand_id
1 'polypeptide(L)'
;MGINKITTLEDVKKIASNYLNSQKAITKKTNFHNTEIKVINYYELGCIITNMLKLCILSLDQETNKNSSINLSLILETVLQLFPSDELEFLDKINELITVEFE
;
A
#
# COMPACT_ATOMS: atom_id res chain seq x y z
N MET A 1 -25.55 -14.92 5.09
CA MET A 1 -25.64 -13.74 4.21
C MET A 1 -24.98 -14.16 2.91
N GLY A 2 -25.77 -14.35 1.85
CA GLY A 2 -25.35 -15.06 0.64
C GLY A 2 -24.26 -14.30 -0.11
N ILE A 3 -23.25 -15.04 -0.55
CA ILE A 3 -22.22 -14.55 -1.47
C ILE A 3 -22.94 -14.35 -2.80
N ASN A 4 -23.41 -13.14 -3.06
CA ASN A 4 -24.00 -12.80 -4.35
C ASN A 4 -22.89 -12.95 -5.39
N LYS A 5 -23.08 -13.89 -6.32
CA LYS A 5 -22.21 -14.18 -7.46
C LYS A 5 -21.84 -12.87 -8.16
N ILE A 6 -20.58 -12.47 -8.08
CA ILE A 6 -20.04 -11.34 -8.83
C ILE A 6 -19.71 -11.88 -10.21
N THR A 7 -20.62 -11.66 -11.17
CA THR A 7 -20.54 -12.26 -12.51
C THR A 7 -20.27 -11.24 -13.61
N THR A 8 -20.16 -9.94 -13.28
CA THR A 8 -20.01 -8.90 -14.30
C THR A 8 -18.89 -7.92 -13.99
N LEU A 9 -18.37 -7.29 -15.06
CA LEU A 9 -17.36 -6.25 -15.00
C LEU A 9 -17.80 -5.06 -14.12
N GLU A 10 -19.10 -4.79 -14.02
CA GLU A 10 -19.66 -3.73 -13.16
C GLU A 10 -19.40 -4.00 -11.68
N ASP A 11 -19.50 -5.24 -11.22
CA ASP A 11 -19.25 -5.61 -9.83
C ASP A 11 -17.77 -5.43 -9.46
N VAL A 12 -16.86 -5.84 -10.36
CA VAL A 12 -15.42 -5.61 -10.21
C VAL A 12 -15.11 -4.11 -10.15
N LYS A 13 -15.71 -3.30 -11.04
CA LYS A 13 -15.56 -1.84 -11.02
C LYS A 13 -16.06 -1.22 -9.70
N LYS A 14 -17.17 -1.72 -9.17
CA LYS A 14 -17.74 -1.24 -7.90
C LYS A 14 -16.79 -1.55 -6.73
N ILE A 15 -16.23 -2.75 -6.68
CA ILE A 15 -15.25 -3.12 -5.66
C ILE A 15 -13.99 -2.26 -5.84
N ALA A 16 -13.42 -2.19 -7.05
CA ALA A 16 -12.25 -1.39 -7.36
C ALA A 16 -12.43 0.08 -6.93
N SER A 17 -13.62 0.65 -7.10
CA SER A 17 -13.88 2.04 -6.70
C SER A 17 -13.80 2.29 -5.18
N ASN A 18 -13.95 1.26 -4.35
CA ASN A 18 -13.83 1.37 -2.90
C ASN A 18 -12.38 1.33 -2.41
N TYR A 19 -11.47 0.78 -3.22
CA TYR A 19 -10.09 0.49 -2.84
C TYR A 19 -9.07 1.34 -3.61
N LEU A 20 -9.28 1.56 -4.91
CA LEU A 20 -8.34 2.26 -5.79
C LEU A 20 -8.59 3.78 -5.85
N ASN A 21 -9.77 4.26 -5.43
CA ASN A 21 -10.09 5.69 -5.40
C ASN A 21 -9.86 6.31 -4.02
N SER A 22 -9.04 5.71 -3.16
CA SER A 22 -8.84 6.16 -1.78
C SER A 22 -7.93 7.38 -1.65
N GLN A 23 -8.17 8.44 -2.45
CA GLN A 23 -8.05 9.79 -1.91
C GLN A 23 -9.25 10.02 -0.98
N LYS A 24 -9.34 9.27 0.13
CA LYS A 24 -10.24 9.62 1.21
C LYS A 24 -9.72 10.94 1.76
N ALA A 25 -10.42 12.04 1.45
CA ALA A 25 -10.23 13.28 2.18
C ALA A 25 -10.36 12.96 3.67
N ILE A 26 -9.25 13.00 4.42
CA ILE A 26 -9.28 12.76 5.86
C ILE A 26 -10.03 13.95 6.46
N THR A 27 -11.32 13.75 6.71
CA THR A 27 -12.23 14.75 7.30
C THR A 27 -11.95 15.02 8.78
N LYS A 28 -10.93 14.40 9.36
CA LYS A 28 -10.46 14.68 10.71
C LYS A 28 -9.31 15.68 10.65
N LYS A 29 -9.51 16.83 11.32
CA LYS A 29 -8.44 17.75 11.75
C LYS A 29 -7.34 16.91 12.40
N THR A 30 -6.32 16.58 11.62
CA THR A 30 -5.07 16.04 12.13
C THR A 30 -4.02 17.12 11.87
N ASN A 31 -3.03 17.25 12.74
CA ASN A 31 -1.94 18.23 12.56
C ASN A 31 -0.99 17.83 11.41
N PHE A 32 -1.45 17.04 10.44
CA PHE A 32 -0.68 16.52 9.33
C PHE A 32 -1.02 17.28 8.05
N HIS A 33 0.01 17.59 7.29
CA HIS A 33 -0.12 18.12 5.94
C HIS A 33 -0.10 16.95 4.95
N ASN A 34 -1.06 16.91 4.03
CA ASN A 34 -1.06 15.92 2.96
C ASN A 34 -0.08 16.34 1.86
N THR A 35 0.74 15.40 1.41
CA THR A 35 1.59 15.56 0.22
C THR A 35 1.33 14.39 -0.72
N GLU A 36 1.18 14.68 -2.01
CA GLU A 36 1.03 13.65 -3.03
C GLU A 36 2.41 13.26 -3.57
N ILE A 37 2.69 11.96 -3.64
CA ILE A 37 3.86 11.43 -4.33
C ILE A 37 3.40 10.91 -5.69
N LYS A 38 3.95 11.47 -6.76
CA LYS A 38 3.67 11.02 -8.12
C LYS A 38 4.58 9.85 -8.46
N VAL A 39 3.96 8.73 -8.81
CA VAL A 39 4.61 7.52 -9.34
C VAL A 39 3.95 7.14 -10.65
N ILE A 40 4.71 6.52 -11.54
CA ILE A 40 4.29 6.05 -12.86
C ILE A 40 3.25 4.94 -12.72
N ASN A 41 3.44 4.03 -11.75
CA ASN A 41 2.52 2.92 -11.45
C ASN A 41 2.82 2.32 -10.07
N TYR A 42 1.97 1.38 -9.63
CA TYR A 42 2.15 0.65 -8.37
C TYR A 42 3.43 -0.20 -8.32
N TYR A 43 3.98 -0.61 -9.46
CA TYR A 43 5.25 -1.32 -9.50
C TYR A 43 6.41 -0.39 -9.08
N GLU A 44 6.43 0.85 -9.56
CA GLU A 44 7.40 1.86 -9.12
C GLU A 44 7.23 2.17 -7.63
N LEU A 45 6.00 2.32 -7.15
CA LEU A 45 5.72 2.49 -5.72
C LEU A 45 6.29 1.33 -4.88
N GLY A 46 6.04 0.09 -5.33
CA GLY A 46 6.61 -1.12 -4.70
C GLY A 46 8.14 -1.13 -4.72
N CYS A 47 8.77 -0.67 -5.81
CA CYS A 47 10.22 -0.52 -5.88
C CYS A 47 10.74 0.51 -4.86
N ILE A 48 10.07 1.65 -4.72
CA ILE A 48 10.43 2.70 -3.75
C ILE A 48 10.36 2.13 -2.32
N ILE A 49 9.23 1.52 -1.95
CA ILE A 49 9.03 0.89 -0.64
C ILE A 49 10.11 -0.17 -0.38
N THR A 50 10.35 -1.05 -1.35
CA THR A 50 11.34 -2.13 -1.24
C THR A 50 12.75 -1.57 -1.03
N ASN A 51 13.14 -0.53 -1.76
CA ASN A 51 14.45 0.08 -1.62
C ASN A 51 14.62 0.79 -0.26
N MET A 52 13.59 1.46 0.24
CA MET A 52 13.60 2.05 1.58
C MET A 52 13.73 0.97 2.67
N LEU A 53 13.01 -0.15 2.55
CA LEU A 53 13.15 -1.27 3.47
C LEU A 53 14.53 -1.91 3.41
N LYS A 54 15.10 -2.12 2.21
CA LYS A 54 16.48 -2.61 2.05
C LYS A 54 17.50 -1.67 2.70
N LEU A 55 17.32 -0.35 2.58
CA LEU A 55 18.16 0.63 3.25
C LEU A 55 18.08 0.48 4.77
N CYS A 56 16.89 0.31 5.32
CA CYS A 56 16.71 0.06 6.75
C CYS A 56 17.40 -1.24 7.20
N ILE A 57 17.24 -2.34 6.45
CA ILE A 57 17.90 -3.63 6.75
C ILE A 57 19.42 -3.47 6.73
N LEU A 58 19.99 -2.89 5.67
CA LEU A 58 21.43 -2.67 5.55
C LEU A 58 21.97 -1.77 6.67
N SER A 59 21.20 -0.80 7.12
CA SER A 59 21.60 0.10 8.19
C SER A 59 21.54 -0.56 9.58
N LEU A 60 20.56 -1.45 9.80
CA LEU A 60 20.47 -2.27 11.02
C LEU A 60 21.57 -3.34 11.08
N ASP A 61 21.87 -3.99 9.96
CA ASP A 61 23.01 -4.92 9.87
C ASP A 61 24.35 -4.20 10.10
N GLN A 62 24.40 -2.90 9.81
CA GLN A 62 25.54 -2.02 10.02
C GLN A 62 25.56 -1.32 11.40
N GLU A 63 24.84 -1.79 12.42
CA GLU A 63 24.93 -1.29 13.81
C GLU A 63 26.36 -1.33 14.44
N THR A 64 27.39 -1.72 13.67
CA THR A 64 28.81 -1.51 13.99
C THR A 64 29.40 -0.17 13.53
N ASN A 65 28.73 0.63 12.68
CA ASN A 65 29.22 1.94 12.25
C ASN A 65 28.45 3.08 12.95
N LYS A 66 29.01 3.53 14.07
CA LYS A 66 28.57 4.61 15.00
C LYS A 66 28.23 5.99 14.37
N ASN A 67 28.17 6.12 13.05
CA ASN A 67 28.09 7.40 12.32
C ASN A 67 27.00 7.44 11.24
N SER A 68 26.00 6.56 11.25
CA SER A 68 24.91 6.67 10.28
C SER A 68 24.05 7.91 10.58
N SER A 69 24.21 8.97 9.79
CA SER A 69 23.40 10.19 9.83
C SER A 69 21.93 9.98 9.42
N ILE A 70 21.54 8.75 9.11
CA ILE A 70 20.24 8.36 8.59
C ILE A 70 19.31 8.02 9.76
N ASN A 71 18.20 8.76 9.88
CA ASN A 71 17.16 8.46 10.85
C ASN A 71 16.26 7.32 10.32
N LEU A 72 16.54 6.08 10.74
CA LEU A 72 15.78 4.90 10.31
C LEU A 72 14.32 4.92 10.75
N SER A 73 14.02 5.50 11.92
CA SER A 73 12.64 5.64 12.41
C SER A 73 11.81 6.44 11.42
N LEU A 74 12.34 7.58 10.95
CA LEU A 74 11.65 8.44 9.99
C LEU A 74 11.42 7.73 8.64
N ILE A 75 12.38 6.95 8.16
CA ILE A 75 12.23 6.19 6.92
C ILE A 75 11.16 5.12 7.07
N LEU A 76 11.15 4.38 8.19
CA LEU A 76 10.12 3.36 8.45
C LEU A 76 8.72 3.96 8.58
N GLU A 77 8.58 5.11 9.24
CA GLU A 77 7.32 5.86 9.30
C GLU A 77 6.85 6.27 7.90
N THR A 78 7.78 6.71 7.04
CA THR A 78 7.47 7.07 5.65
C THR A 78 7.03 5.84 4.84
N VAL A 79 7.74 4.71 4.98
CA VAL A 79 7.37 3.44 4.33
C VAL A 79 5.97 3.01 4.74
N LEU A 80 5.63 3.12 6.03
CA LEU A 80 4.31 2.77 6.54
C LEU A 80 3.21 3.63 5.91
N GLN A 81 3.46 4.93 5.70
CA GLN A 81 2.51 5.83 5.05
C GLN A 81 2.34 5.55 3.55
N LEU A 82 3.38 5.06 2.88
CA LEU A 82 3.36 4.73 1.46
C LEU A 82 2.79 3.33 1.16
N PHE A 83 2.68 2.47 2.18
CA PHE A 83 2.28 1.09 1.99
C PHE A 83 0.83 0.99 1.51
N PRO A 84 0.57 0.48 0.29
CA PRO A 84 -0.74 0.53 -0.38
C PRO A 84 -1.67 -0.57 0.16
N SER A 85 -2.05 -0.46 1.44
CA SER A 85 -2.79 -1.50 2.17
C SER A 85 -4.17 -1.75 1.57
N ASP A 86 -4.89 -0.68 1.21
CA ASP A 86 -6.23 -0.76 0.61
C ASP A 86 -6.14 -1.50 -0.74
N GLU A 87 -5.12 -1.21 -1.57
CA GLU A 87 -4.94 -1.87 -2.87
C GLU A 87 -4.49 -3.32 -2.75
N LEU A 88 -3.72 -3.68 -1.72
CA LEU A 88 -3.38 -5.07 -1.43
C LEU A 88 -4.62 -5.86 -0.98
N GLU A 89 -5.47 -5.31 -0.10
CA GLU A 89 -6.75 -5.93 0.28
C GLU A 89 -7.66 -6.14 -0.94
N PHE A 90 -7.64 -5.20 -1.90
CA PHE A 90 -8.35 -5.37 -3.16
C PHE A 90 -7.85 -6.56 -3.97
N LEU A 91 -6.53 -6.76 -4.05
CA LEU A 91 -5.95 -7.93 -4.75
C LEU A 91 -6.41 -9.24 -4.10
N ASP A 92 -6.45 -9.32 -2.78
CA ASP A 92 -6.95 -10.50 -2.07
C ASP A 92 -8.41 -10.79 -2.43
N LYS A 93 -9.27 -9.74 -2.45
CA LYS A 93 -10.67 -9.89 -2.86
C LYS A 93 -10.82 -10.36 -4.30
N ILE A 94 -10.02 -9.84 -5.21
CA ILE A 94 -10.03 -10.32 -6.61
C ILE A 94 -9.62 -11.79 -6.67
N ASN A 95 -8.61 -12.20 -5.91
CA ASN A 95 -8.16 -13.58 -5.87
C ASN A 95 -9.24 -14.53 -5.33
N GLU A 96 -9.95 -14.14 -4.27
CA GLU A 96 -11.10 -14.89 -3.75
C GLU A 96 -12.19 -15.05 -4.82
N LEU A 97 -12.52 -13.98 -5.54
CA LEU A 97 -13.55 -14.00 -6.58
C LEU A 97 -13.20 -14.93 -7.74
N ILE A 98 -11.95 -14.89 -8.20
CA ILE A 98 -11.50 -15.74 -9.32
C ILE A 98 -11.41 -17.20 -8.89
N THR A 99 -10.98 -17.49 -7.66
CA THR A 99 -10.79 -18.88 -7.19
C THR A 99 -12.14 -19.60 -7.00
N VAL A 100 -13.20 -18.87 -6.61
CA VAL A 100 -14.56 -19.41 -6.46
C VAL A 100 -15.19 -19.82 -7.80
N GLU A 101 -14.66 -19.39 -8.96
CA GLU A 101 -15.16 -19.81 -10.28
C GLU A 101 -14.61 -21.17 -10.76
N PHE A 102 -13.62 -21.76 -10.06
CA PHE A 102 -12.96 -23.01 -10.48
C PHE A 102 -13.22 -24.24 -9.58
N GLU A 103 -14.12 -24.13 -8.59
CA GLU A 103 -14.66 -25.26 -7.80
C GLU A 103 -16.13 -25.55 -8.15
#